data_AF-A0AAJ5Z1M7-F1
#
_entry.id   AF-A0AAJ5Z1M7-F1
#
_cell.length_a   1.000
_cell.length_b   1.000
_cell.length_c   1.000
_cell.angle_alpha   90.00
_cell.angle_beta   90.00
_cell.angle_gamma   90.00
#
_symmetry.space_group_name_H-M   'P 1'
#
loop_
_entity.id
_entity.type
_entity.pdbx_description
1 polymer ?
#
loop_
_entity_poly.entity_id
_entity_poly.type
_entity_poly.pdbx_seq_one_letter_code
_entity_poly.pdbx_strand_id
1 'polypeptide(L)'
;MEAAAAVRKARIEALRALKRAEEAGDEAAVSANVFGQRVKQHFRSSVPPAALLPQRDEAASSTVENDVRDMQESVIAEDTRKQAEELDLANIAPRRPNWDLRRDLDARLALLEPRTKEAMHTLIVRRLGASRDRHGDVANVLANE
;
A
#
# COMPACT_ATOMS: atom_id res chain seq x y z
N MET A 1 48.70 6.79 44.46
CA MET A 1 48.88 6.00 43.22
C MET A 1 48.90 4.50 43.49
N GLU A 2 49.53 4.05 44.57
CA GLU A 2 49.67 2.61 44.91
C GLU A 2 48.34 1.89 45.16
N ALA A 3 47.37 2.53 45.81
CA ALA A 3 46.05 1.92 46.07
C ALA A 3 45.27 1.57 44.78
N ALA A 4 45.30 2.44 43.77
CA ALA A 4 44.65 2.17 42.48
C ALA A 4 45.36 1.03 41.71
N ALA A 5 46.68 0.95 41.82
CA ALA A 5 47.47 -0.13 41.24
C ALA A 5 47.16 -1.48 41.91
N ALA A 6 46.99 -1.50 43.24
CA ALA A 6 46.61 -2.69 43.99
C ALA A 6 45.22 -3.22 43.58
N VAL A 7 44.24 -2.32 43.43
CA VAL A 7 42.89 -2.69 42.95
C VAL A 7 42.92 -3.27 41.54
N ARG A 8 43.72 -2.68 40.63
CA ARG A 8 43.89 -3.22 39.27
C ARG A 8 44.56 -4.59 39.28
N LYS A 9 45.57 -4.79 40.13
CA LYS A 9 46.28 -6.06 40.28
C LYS A 9 45.32 -7.16 40.76
N ALA A 10 44.54 -6.89 41.82
CA ALA A 10 43.53 -7.81 42.32
C ALA A 10 42.47 -8.17 41.25
N ARG A 11 42.02 -7.18 40.47
CA ARG A 11 41.11 -7.39 39.33
C ARG A 11 41.68 -8.32 38.27
N ILE A 12 42.96 -8.15 37.91
CA ILE A 12 43.63 -8.99 36.91
C ILE A 12 43.86 -10.40 37.45
N GLU A 13 44.21 -10.54 38.72
CA GLU A 13 44.38 -11.85 39.38
C GLU A 13 43.07 -12.63 39.41
N ALA A 14 41.95 -11.98 39.73
CA ALA A 14 40.62 -12.59 39.66
C ALA A 14 40.30 -13.08 38.23
N LEU A 15 40.62 -12.31 37.19
CA LEU A 15 40.40 -12.72 35.80
C LEU A 15 41.31 -13.88 35.37
N ARG A 16 42.57 -13.89 35.82
CA ARG A 16 43.52 -14.99 35.57
C ARG A 16 43.12 -16.27 36.30
N ALA A 17 42.60 -16.18 37.52
CA ALA A 17 42.11 -17.31 38.28
C ALA A 17 40.88 -17.95 37.60
N LEU A 18 39.94 -17.13 37.11
CA LEU A 18 38.79 -17.61 36.33
C LEU A 18 39.24 -18.36 35.06
N LYS A 19 40.21 -17.81 34.32
CA LYS A 19 40.73 -18.45 33.10
C LYS A 19 41.33 -19.83 33.41
N ARG A 20 42.10 -19.95 34.48
CA ARG A 20 42.69 -21.24 34.91
C ARG A 20 41.62 -22.26 35.34
N ALA A 21 40.59 -21.82 36.06
CA ALA A 21 39.47 -22.68 36.45
C ALA A 21 38.66 -23.18 35.25
N GLU A 22 38.47 -22.34 34.22
CA GLU A 22 37.82 -22.75 32.97
C GLU A 22 38.66 -23.75 32.17
N GLU A 23 39.97 -23.54 32.08
CA GLU A 23 40.90 -24.47 31.40
C GLU A 23 40.96 -25.84 32.10
N ALA A 24 40.77 -25.87 33.42
CA ALA A 24 40.68 -27.09 34.21
C ALA A 24 39.30 -27.78 34.20
N GLY A 25 38.25 -27.09 33.69
CA GLY A 25 36.87 -27.61 33.68
C GLY A 25 36.17 -27.59 35.05
N ASP A 26 36.70 -26.84 36.03
CA ASP A 26 36.17 -26.79 37.40
C ASP A 26 35.00 -25.80 37.52
N GLU A 27 33.78 -26.24 37.22
CA GLU A 27 32.58 -25.38 37.23
C GLU A 27 32.30 -24.72 38.59
N ALA A 28 32.62 -25.39 39.70
CA ALA A 28 32.46 -24.84 41.05
C ALA A 28 33.36 -23.61 41.30
N ALA A 29 34.62 -23.66 40.84
CA ALA A 29 35.57 -22.56 40.96
C ALA A 29 35.23 -21.41 39.99
N VAL A 30 34.68 -21.74 38.83
CA VAL A 30 34.17 -20.76 37.86
C VAL A 30 32.97 -19.99 38.44
N SER A 31 32.03 -20.67 39.08
CA SER A 31 30.86 -20.06 39.73
C SER A 31 31.20 -19.21 40.96
N ALA A 32 32.26 -19.56 41.70
CA ALA A 32 32.69 -18.79 42.87
C ALA A 32 33.24 -17.40 42.50
N ASN A 33 33.74 -17.19 41.28
CA ASN A 33 34.35 -15.95 40.84
C ASN A 33 33.34 -15.02 40.12
N VAL A 34 32.46 -14.42 40.92
CA VAL A 34 31.38 -13.52 40.48
C VAL A 34 31.90 -12.33 39.67
N PHE A 35 33.02 -11.75 40.08
CA PHE A 35 33.61 -10.58 39.42
C PHE A 35 34.05 -10.90 37.98
N GLY A 36 34.79 -12.00 37.79
CA GLY A 36 35.28 -12.38 36.48
C GLY A 36 34.15 -12.80 35.54
N GLN A 37 33.15 -13.52 36.05
CA GLN A 37 31.95 -13.87 35.28
C GLN A 37 31.22 -12.63 34.79
N ARG A 38 30.95 -11.65 35.66
CA ARG A 38 30.28 -10.40 35.28
C ARG A 38 31.01 -9.67 34.15
N VAL A 39 32.34 -9.59 34.22
CA VAL A 39 33.17 -8.97 33.17
C VAL A 39 33.06 -9.74 31.84
N LYS A 40 33.01 -11.07 31.85
CA LYS A 40 32.85 -11.88 30.61
C LYS A 40 31.44 -11.78 30.01
N GLN A 41 30.40 -11.67 30.82
CA GLN A 41 29.02 -11.56 30.37
C GLN A 41 28.77 -10.26 29.59
N HIS A 42 29.40 -9.15 30.01
CA HIS A 42 29.20 -7.83 29.38
C HIS A 42 29.61 -7.73 27.90
N PHE A 43 30.45 -8.64 27.39
CA PHE A 43 30.96 -8.58 26.01
C PHE A 43 30.33 -9.60 25.05
N ARG A 44 29.36 -10.41 25.50
CA ARG A 44 28.92 -11.59 24.73
C ARG A 44 27.43 -11.68 24.40
N SER A 45 26.56 -10.87 24.99
CA SER A 45 25.14 -10.87 24.62
C SER A 45 24.79 -9.63 23.79
N SER A 46 24.62 -9.81 22.49
CA SER A 46 23.97 -8.82 21.60
C SER A 46 22.45 -8.76 21.80
N VAL A 47 21.91 -9.63 22.65
CA VAL A 47 20.49 -9.67 22.98
C VAL A 47 20.27 -8.80 24.22
N PRO A 48 19.48 -7.72 24.12
CA PRO A 48 19.17 -6.88 25.27
C PRO A 48 18.39 -7.71 26.31
N PRO A 49 18.59 -7.44 27.62
CA PRO A 49 17.85 -8.14 28.67
C PRO A 49 16.34 -7.96 28.48
N ALA A 50 15.57 -9.03 28.70
CA ALA A 50 14.13 -9.09 28.44
C ALA A 50 13.32 -7.95 29.09
N ALA A 51 13.81 -7.38 30.19
CA ALA A 51 13.20 -6.24 30.86
C ALA A 51 13.25 -4.91 30.07
N LEU A 52 14.11 -4.81 29.05
CA LEU A 52 14.23 -3.64 28.16
C LEU A 52 13.49 -3.83 26.83
N LEU A 53 12.98 -5.03 26.56
CA LEU A 53 12.13 -5.25 25.42
C LEU A 53 10.73 -4.76 25.79
N PRO A 54 10.07 -3.95 24.94
CA PRO A 54 8.64 -3.71 25.12
C PRO A 54 7.96 -5.06 25.16
N GLN A 55 7.19 -5.30 26.23
CA GLN A 55 6.36 -6.48 26.37
C GLN A 55 5.48 -6.47 25.12
N ARG A 56 5.72 -7.43 24.22
CA ARG A 56 4.97 -7.51 22.97
C ARG A 56 3.56 -7.86 23.38
N ASP A 57 2.71 -6.84 23.46
CA ASP A 57 1.28 -7.06 23.59
C ASP A 57 0.90 -7.92 22.40
N GLU A 58 0.55 -9.17 22.66
CA GLU A 58 0.06 -10.16 21.69
C GLU A 58 -1.23 -9.67 20.99
N ALA A 59 -1.78 -8.54 21.42
CA ALA A 59 -2.63 -7.68 20.61
C ALA A 59 -1.77 -7.05 19.50
N ALA A 60 -1.39 -7.88 18.53
CA ALA A 60 -0.80 -7.47 17.28
C ALA A 60 -1.49 -6.18 16.82
N SER A 61 -0.72 -5.10 16.74
CA SER A 61 -1.13 -3.88 16.06
C SER A 61 -1.80 -4.28 14.75
N SER A 62 -3.08 -3.92 14.56
CA SER A 62 -3.82 -4.14 13.32
C SER A 62 -2.89 -3.77 12.16
N THR A 63 -2.38 -4.79 11.50
CA THR A 63 -1.39 -4.67 10.44
C THR A 63 -2.18 -4.86 9.16
N VAL A 64 -1.93 -4.02 8.14
CA VAL A 64 -2.74 -3.98 6.91
C VAL A 64 -2.85 -5.37 6.27
N GLU A 65 -1.79 -6.16 6.40
CA GLU A 65 -1.67 -7.53 5.95
C GLU A 65 -2.68 -8.48 6.63
N ASN A 66 -2.97 -8.29 7.91
CA ASN A 66 -3.99 -9.08 8.63
C ASN A 66 -5.40 -8.64 8.24
N ASP A 67 -5.61 -7.33 8.01
CA ASP A 67 -6.92 -6.77 7.67
C ASP A 67 -7.36 -7.15 6.25
N VAL A 68 -6.41 -7.32 5.32
CA VAL A 68 -6.67 -7.62 3.90
C VAL A 68 -6.68 -9.13 3.61
N ARG A 69 -6.09 -9.96 4.48
CA ARG A 69 -5.89 -11.40 4.25
C ARG A 69 -7.16 -12.13 3.79
N ASP A 70 -8.29 -11.82 4.42
CA ASP A 70 -9.56 -12.54 4.22
C ASP A 70 -10.50 -11.79 3.24
N MET A 71 -10.07 -10.62 2.73
CA MET A 71 -10.88 -9.76 1.87
C MET A 71 -11.02 -10.34 0.45
N GLN A 72 -9.98 -11.00 -0.06
CA GLN A 72 -10.03 -11.61 -1.38
C GLN A 72 -10.97 -12.80 -1.42
N GLU A 73 -10.92 -13.66 -0.40
CA GLU A 73 -11.79 -14.84 -0.29
C GLU A 73 -13.25 -14.43 -0.12
N SER A 74 -13.54 -13.39 0.66
CA SER A 74 -14.90 -12.87 0.82
C SER A 74 -15.46 -12.28 -0.47
N VAL A 75 -14.67 -11.52 -1.24
CA VAL A 75 -15.11 -10.97 -2.54
C VAL A 75 -15.43 -12.08 -3.55
N ILE A 76 -14.59 -13.12 -3.62
CA ILE A 76 -14.81 -14.27 -4.52
C ILE A 76 -16.05 -15.06 -4.07
N ALA A 77 -16.23 -15.27 -2.77
CA ALA A 77 -17.40 -15.94 -2.22
C ALA A 77 -18.70 -15.16 -2.48
N GLU A 78 -18.68 -13.83 -2.39
CA GLU A 78 -19.83 -12.99 -2.73
C GLU A 78 -20.15 -13.02 -4.22
N ASP A 79 -19.14 -12.96 -5.10
CA ASP A 79 -19.36 -13.00 -6.55
C ASP A 79 -19.90 -14.35 -6.99
N THR A 80 -19.33 -15.45 -6.48
CA THR A 80 -19.85 -16.79 -6.73
C THR A 80 -21.26 -16.99 -6.19
N ARG A 81 -21.60 -16.41 -5.02
CA ARG A 81 -22.98 -16.41 -4.51
C ARG A 81 -23.94 -15.66 -5.43
N LYS A 82 -23.56 -14.47 -5.92
CA LYS A 82 -24.36 -13.67 -6.88
C LYS A 82 -24.53 -14.37 -8.23
N GLN A 83 -23.54 -15.14 -8.68
CA GLN A 83 -23.63 -15.93 -9.90
C GLN A 83 -24.48 -17.21 -9.71
N ALA A 84 -24.46 -17.78 -8.50
CA ALA A 84 -25.25 -18.97 -8.14
C ALA A 84 -26.71 -18.64 -7.81
N GLU A 85 -27.00 -17.42 -7.37
CA GLU A 85 -28.37 -16.87 -7.35
C GLU A 85 -28.92 -16.96 -8.79
N GLU A 86 -29.93 -17.81 -8.98
CA GLU A 86 -30.55 -18.05 -10.29
C GLU A 86 -30.93 -16.71 -10.93
N LEU A 87 -30.37 -16.46 -12.12
CA LEU A 87 -30.74 -15.31 -12.93
C LEU A 87 -32.25 -15.27 -13.10
N ASP A 88 -32.91 -14.29 -12.48
CA ASP A 88 -34.35 -14.10 -12.58
C ASP A 88 -34.74 -13.78 -14.03
N LEU A 89 -35.08 -14.84 -14.77
CA LEU A 89 -35.44 -14.80 -16.18
C LEU A 89 -36.66 -13.90 -16.44
N ALA A 90 -37.52 -13.68 -15.44
CA ALA A 90 -38.66 -12.78 -15.54
C ALA A 90 -38.24 -11.30 -15.56
N ASN A 91 -37.06 -10.96 -15.04
CA ASN A 91 -36.52 -9.61 -15.03
C ASN A 91 -35.54 -9.34 -16.19
N ILE A 92 -34.97 -10.40 -16.79
CA ILE A 92 -34.08 -10.36 -17.96
C ILE A 92 -34.84 -10.27 -19.28
N ALA A 93 -36.10 -10.72 -19.32
CA ALA A 93 -36.93 -10.56 -20.51
C ALA A 93 -37.11 -9.07 -20.86
N PRO A 94 -36.98 -8.69 -22.15
CA PRO A 94 -37.10 -7.30 -22.53
C PRO A 94 -38.52 -6.78 -22.30
N ARG A 95 -38.67 -5.90 -21.31
CA ARG A 95 -39.96 -5.31 -20.89
C ARG A 95 -40.72 -4.55 -22.00
N ARG A 96 -40.12 -4.31 -23.17
CA ARG A 96 -40.73 -3.60 -24.29
C ARG A 96 -40.53 -4.37 -25.60
N PRO A 97 -41.57 -4.52 -26.45
CA PRO A 97 -41.45 -5.20 -27.76
C PRO A 97 -40.36 -4.63 -28.68
N ASN A 98 -40.06 -3.32 -28.55
CA ASN A 98 -39.10 -2.62 -29.42
C ASN A 98 -37.71 -2.46 -28.79
N TRP A 99 -37.40 -3.16 -27.69
CA TRP A 99 -36.10 -3.07 -27.02
C TRP A 99 -34.95 -3.41 -27.97
N ASP A 100 -35.12 -4.50 -28.73
CA ASP A 100 -34.05 -5.03 -29.57
C ASP A 100 -33.86 -4.15 -30.80
N LEU A 101 -34.98 -3.68 -31.36
CA LEU A 101 -35.00 -2.68 -32.43
C LEU A 101 -34.30 -1.39 -32.02
N ARG A 102 -34.51 -0.92 -30.79
CA ARG A 102 -33.80 0.27 -30.27
C ARG A 102 -32.31 0.00 -30.12
N ARG A 103 -31.93 -1.14 -29.54
CA ARG A 103 -30.52 -1.50 -29.37
C ARG A 103 -29.78 -1.59 -30.71
N ASP A 104 -30.38 -2.25 -31.70
CA ASP A 104 -29.81 -2.38 -33.04
C ASP A 104 -29.75 -1.05 -33.78
N LEU A 105 -30.75 -0.19 -33.59
CA LEU A 105 -30.76 1.17 -34.12
C LEU A 105 -29.66 2.04 -33.47
N ASP A 106 -29.52 1.97 -32.15
CA ASP A 106 -28.54 2.73 -31.38
C ASP A 106 -27.11 2.33 -31.79
N ALA A 107 -26.86 1.03 -32.02
CA ALA A 107 -25.59 0.55 -32.56
C ALA A 107 -25.28 1.13 -33.95
N ARG A 108 -26.28 1.20 -34.85
CA ARG A 108 -26.13 1.81 -36.18
C ARG A 108 -25.92 3.33 -36.11
N LEU A 109 -26.62 4.01 -35.21
CA LEU A 109 -26.49 5.45 -35.00
C LEU A 109 -25.11 5.83 -34.42
N ALA A 110 -24.54 5.00 -33.56
CA ALA A 110 -23.21 5.22 -32.99
C ALA A 110 -22.11 5.33 -34.07
N LEU A 111 -22.25 4.63 -35.20
CA LEU A 111 -21.32 4.75 -36.32
C LEU A 111 -21.44 6.10 -37.05
N LEU A 112 -22.63 6.70 -37.09
CA LEU A 112 -22.91 7.95 -37.80
C LEU A 112 -22.72 9.20 -36.91
N GLU A 113 -22.90 9.06 -35.60
CA GLU A 113 -22.70 10.10 -34.58
C GLU A 113 -21.44 10.99 -34.79
N PRO A 114 -20.23 10.43 -34.99
CA PRO A 114 -19.04 11.26 -35.19
C PRO A 114 -19.12 12.12 -36.45
N ARG A 115 -19.62 11.57 -37.56
CA ARG A 115 -19.77 12.29 -38.83
C ARG A 115 -20.84 13.37 -38.74
N THR A 116 -21.93 13.10 -38.01
CA THR A 116 -22.97 14.11 -37.74
C THR A 116 -22.43 15.26 -36.90
N LYS A 117 -21.59 14.98 -35.89
CA LYS A 117 -20.92 16.01 -35.08
C LYS A 117 -19.96 16.86 -35.90
N GLU A 118 -19.18 16.26 -36.77
CA GLU A 118 -18.31 16.98 -37.72
C GLU A 118 -19.12 17.86 -38.68
N ALA A 119 -20.22 17.34 -39.24
CA ALA A 119 -21.12 18.09 -40.10
C ALA A 119 -21.78 19.27 -39.35
N MET A 120 -22.21 19.07 -38.11
CA MET A 120 -22.71 20.16 -37.27
C MET A 120 -21.64 21.22 -37.02
N HIS A 121 -20.41 20.82 -36.69
CA HIS A 121 -19.31 21.75 -36.47
C HIS A 121 -19.00 22.57 -37.72
N THR A 122 -18.87 21.93 -38.88
CA THR A 122 -18.63 22.62 -40.16
C THR A 122 -19.75 23.59 -40.53
N LEU A 123 -21.02 23.21 -40.32
CA LEU A 123 -22.16 24.10 -40.52
C LEU A 123 -22.14 25.30 -39.57
N ILE A 124 -21.79 25.11 -38.30
CA ILE A 124 -21.66 26.20 -37.32
C ILE A 124 -20.56 27.16 -37.76
N VAL A 125 -19.37 26.66 -38.10
CA VAL A 125 -18.24 27.49 -38.57
C VAL A 125 -18.63 28.28 -39.82
N ARG A 126 -19.28 27.64 -40.80
CA ARG A 126 -19.73 28.31 -42.03
C ARG A 126 -20.78 29.38 -41.74
N ARG A 127 -21.72 29.13 -40.83
CA ARG A 127 -22.74 30.12 -40.43
C ARG A 127 -22.12 31.31 -39.69
N LEU A 128 -21.16 31.08 -38.80
CA LEU A 128 -20.44 32.13 -38.10
C LEU A 128 -19.59 32.98 -39.05
N GLY A 129 -18.87 32.35 -39.99
CA GLY A 129 -18.12 33.04 -41.04
C GLY A 129 -19.03 33.90 -41.92
N ALA A 130 -20.10 33.31 -42.48
CA ALA A 130 -21.06 34.05 -43.29
C ALA A 130 -21.78 35.17 -42.52
N SER A 131 -21.95 35.03 -41.21
CA SER A 131 -22.45 36.13 -40.37
C SER A 131 -21.42 37.25 -40.25
N ARG A 132 -20.15 36.92 -40.03
CA ARG A 132 -19.07 37.90 -39.89
C ARG A 132 -18.80 38.66 -41.19
N ASP A 133 -18.75 37.96 -42.32
CA ASP A 133 -18.55 38.57 -43.64
C ASP A 133 -19.69 39.53 -43.97
N ARG A 134 -20.95 39.13 -43.72
CA ARG A 134 -22.09 40.04 -43.84
C ARG A 134 -21.94 41.30 -42.98
N HIS A 135 -21.46 41.20 -41.74
CA HIS A 135 -21.25 42.35 -40.86
C HIS A 135 -20.06 43.23 -41.33
N GLY A 136 -19.00 42.62 -41.86
CA GLY A 136 -17.86 43.33 -42.45
C GLY A 136 -18.23 44.11 -43.71
N ASP A 137 -19.08 43.54 -44.56
CA ASP A 137 -19.58 44.21 -45.77
C ASP A 137 -20.46 45.42 -45.43
N VAL A 138 -21.35 45.34 -44.43
CA VAL A 138 -22.14 46.53 -44.01
C VAL A 138 -21.25 47.61 -43.41
N ALA A 139 -20.23 47.25 -42.64
CA ALA A 139 -19.30 48.21 -42.05
C ALA A 139 -18.45 48.92 -43.12
N ASN A 140 -18.08 48.22 -44.19
CA ASN A 140 -17.28 48.79 -45.29
C ASN A 140 -18.12 49.68 -46.23
N VAL A 141 -19.41 49.38 -46.40
CA VAL A 141 -20.35 50.25 -47.13
C VAL A 141 -20.59 51.55 -46.36
N LEU A 142 -20.77 51.49 -45.04
CA LEU A 142 -20.96 52.67 -44.18
C LEU A 142 -19.71 53.54 -44.01
N ALA A 143 -18.52 53.02 -44.29
CA ALA A 143 -17.26 53.75 -44.18
C ALA A 143 -16.83 54.47 -45.48
N ASN A 144 -17.49 54.18 -46.61
CA ASN A 144 -17.18 54.74 -47.93
C ASN A 144 -18.28 55.69 -48.46
N GLU A 145 -19.27 56.05 -47.64
CA GLU A 145 -20.17 57.20 -47.83
C GLU A 145 -19.71 58.39 -46.99
#